data_AF-A0A0A9C8M2-F1
#
_entry.id   AF-A0A0A9C8M2-F1
#
_cell.length_a   1.000
_cell.length_b   1.000
_cell.length_c   1.000
_cell.angle_alpha   90.00
_cell.angle_beta   90.00
_cell.angle_gamma   90.00
#
_symmetry.space_group_name_H-M   'P 1'
#
loop_
_entity.id
_entity.type
_entity.pdbx_description
1 polymer ?
#
loop_
_entity_poly.entity_id
_entity_poly.type
_entity_poly.pdbx_seq_one_letter_code
_entity_poly.pdbx_strand_id
1 'polypeptide(L)' 'MDESNWAVPTAKGQALADEYGIKFFETSAKTNLNVEQVFFSIGRDIKQRLSETDSKPEVGSYRGLFL' A
#
# COMPACT_ATOMS: atom_id res chain seq x y z
N MET A 1 9.59 -13.36 -18.15
CA MET A 1 10.35 -14.20 -17.20
C MET A 1 9.77 -15.59 -17.29
N ASP A 2 10.61 -16.62 -17.33
CA ASP A 2 10.10 -18.00 -17.27
C ASP A 2 9.79 -18.34 -15.81
N GLU A 3 8.50 -18.47 -15.48
CA GLU A 3 8.02 -18.79 -14.13
C GLU A 3 8.04 -20.29 -13.83
N SER A 4 8.42 -21.14 -14.79
CA SER A 4 8.33 -22.60 -14.67
C SER A 4 9.13 -23.20 -13.51
N ASN A 5 10.12 -22.47 -12.98
CA ASN A 5 10.95 -22.88 -11.84
C ASN A 5 10.53 -22.24 -10.51
N TRP A 6 9.46 -21.44 -10.48
CA TRP A 6 9.01 -20.77 -9.27
C TRP A 6 8.03 -21.67 -8.50
N ALA A 7 8.26 -21.84 -7.20
CA ALA A 7 7.36 -22.60 -6.35
C ALA A 7 6.00 -21.91 -6.16
N VAL A 8 5.94 -20.59 -6.40
CA VAL A 8 4.74 -19.77 -6.28
C VAL A 8 4.64 -18.89 -7.53
N PRO A 9 3.56 -19.02 -8.34
CA PRO A 9 3.31 -18.12 -9.45
C PRO A 9 2.95 -16.72 -8.97
N THR A 10 3.34 -15.69 -9.74
CA THR A 10 3.02 -14.28 -9.49
C THR A 10 1.54 -14.06 -9.20
N ALA A 11 0.67 -14.68 -10.02
CA ALA A 11 -0.78 -14.56 -9.90
C ALA A 11 -1.33 -15.00 -8.54
N LYS A 12 -0.71 -16.01 -7.91
CA LYS A 12 -1.13 -16.49 -6.59
C LYS A 12 -0.77 -15.48 -5.50
N GLY A 13 0.42 -14.88 -5.58
CA GLY A 13 0.84 -13.82 -4.66
C GLY A 13 -0.05 -12.58 -4.78
N GLN A 14 -0.36 -12.17 -6.01
CA GLN A 14 -1.25 -11.04 -6.28
C GLN A 14 -2.66 -11.29 -5.73
N ALA A 15 -3.27 -12.45 -6.02
CA ALA A 15 -4.61 -12.77 -5.54
C ALA A 15 -4.73 -12.72 -4.01
N LEU A 16 -3.70 -13.18 -3.30
CA LEU A 16 -3.67 -13.13 -1.84
C LEU A 16 -3.56 -11.69 -1.32
N ALA A 17 -2.75 -10.85 -1.97
CA ALA A 17 -2.62 -9.45 -1.60
C ALA A 17 -3.93 -8.69 -1.82
N ASP A 18 -4.64 -8.99 -2.92
CA ASP A 18 -5.96 -8.44 -3.21
C ASP A 18 -6.98 -8.83 -2.14
N GLU A 19 -6.97 -10.10 -1.67
CA GLU A 19 -7.83 -10.59 -0.59
C GLU A 19 -7.62 -9.83 0.73
N TYR A 20 -6.37 -9.52 1.08
CA TYR A 20 -6.04 -8.75 2.29
C TYR A 20 -6.08 -7.23 2.09
N GLY A 21 -6.33 -6.74 0.88
CA GLY A 21 -6.30 -5.31 0.57
C GLY A 21 -4.91 -4.67 0.78
N ILE A 22 -3.84 -5.43 0.57
CA ILE A 22 -2.45 -4.97 0.67
C ILE A 22 -1.77 -4.94 -0.71
N LYS A 23 -0.70 -4.16 -0.84
CA LYS A 23 0.08 -4.13 -2.08
C LYS A 23 0.98 -5.36 -2.18
N PHE A 24 1.12 -5.89 -3.39
CA PHE A 24 2.04 -6.97 -3.74
C PHE A 24 3.26 -6.42 -4.49
N PHE A 25 4.44 -6.99 -4.22
CA PHE A 25 5.68 -6.65 -4.90
C PHE A 25 6.58 -7.88 -5.04
N GLU A 26 7.09 -8.13 -6.23
CA GLU A 26 8.18 -9.07 -6.45
C GLU A 26 9.51 -8.33 -6.50
N THR A 27 10.49 -8.78 -5.71
CA THR A 27 11.80 -8.14 -5.61
C THR A 27 12.92 -9.19 -5.61
N SER A 28 14.10 -8.79 -6.06
CA SER A 28 15.32 -9.60 -5.92
C SER A 28 16.41 -8.76 -5.29
N ALA A 29 16.68 -9.00 -4.01
CA ALA A 29 17.80 -8.37 -3.30
C ALA A 29 19.15 -8.71 -3.96
N LYS A 30 19.29 -9.92 -4.52
CA LYS A 30 20.52 -10.38 -5.17
C LYS A 30 20.89 -9.54 -6.40
N THR A 31 19.88 -9.13 -7.17
CA THR A 31 20.07 -8.38 -8.42
C THR A 31 19.62 -6.92 -8.31
N ASN A 32 19.30 -6.47 -7.10
CA ASN A 32 18.69 -5.17 -6.82
C ASN A 32 17.41 -4.88 -7.65
N LEU A 33 16.65 -5.92 -8.02
CA LEU A 33 15.42 -5.75 -8.79
C LEU A 33 14.29 -5.27 -7.89
N ASN A 34 13.66 -4.16 -8.28
CA ASN A 34 12.48 -3.56 -7.63
C ASN A 34 12.67 -3.10 -6.17
N VAL A 35 13.86 -3.25 -5.58
CA VAL A 35 14.13 -2.92 -4.17
C VAL A 35 13.85 -1.45 -3.88
N GLU A 36 14.47 -0.53 -4.63
CA GLU A 36 14.28 0.91 -4.43
C GLU A 36 12.82 1.33 -4.62
N GLN A 37 12.16 0.82 -5.66
CA GLN A 37 10.77 1.15 -5.95
C GLN A 37 9.84 0.75 -4.79
N VAL A 38 10.06 -0.42 -4.16
CA VAL A 38 9.26 -0.86 -3.02
C VAL A 38 9.41 0.09 -1.84
N PHE A 39 10.64 0.44 -1.47
CA PHE A 39 10.88 1.38 -0.37
C PHE A 39 10.26 2.75 -0.64
N PHE A 40 10.39 3.29 -1.86
CA PHE A 40 9.75 4.55 -2.22
C PHE A 40 8.22 4.45 -2.22
N SER A 41 7.64 3.34 -2.69
CA SER A 41 6.18 3.14 -2.66
C SER A 41 5.65 3.17 -1.23
N ILE A 42 6.28 2.43 -0.33
CA ILE A 42 5.86 2.36 1.08
C ILE A 42 5.97 3.75 1.73
N GLY A 43 7.09 4.46 1.52
CA GLY A 43 7.29 5.79 2.07
C GLY A 43 6.25 6.81 1.56
N ARG A 44 5.93 6.77 0.26
CA ARG A 44 4.90 7.63 -0.33
C ARG A 44 3.52 7.34 0.25
N ASP A 45 3.16 6.06 0.39
CA ASP A 45 1.86 5.66 0.93
C ASP A 45 1.68 6.14 2.37
N ILE A 46 2.71 5.98 3.22
CA ILE A 46 2.68 6.44 4.61
C ILE A 46 2.49 7.95 4.65
N LYS A 47 3.30 8.70 3.88
CA LYS A 47 3.21 10.16 3.84
C LYS A 47 1.83 10.63 3.39
N GLN A 48 1.28 10.02 2.34
CA GLN A 48 -0.05 10.36 1.83
C GLN A 48 -1.14 10.12 2.88
N ARG A 49 -1.14 8.95 3.53
CA ARG A 49 -2.13 8.62 4.57
C ARG A 49 -2.07 9.58 5.76
N LEU A 50 -0.87 10.01 6.14
CA LEU A 50 -0.69 11.00 7.20
C LEU A 50 -1.31 12.36 6.81
N SER A 51 -1.05 12.82 5.58
CA SER A 51 -1.63 14.07 5.07
C SER A 51 -3.16 14.02 4.94
N GLU A 52 -3.72 12.89 4.50
CA GLU A 52 -5.17 12.69 4.40
C GLU A 52 -5.85 12.66 5.78
N THR A 53 -5.18 12.12 6.80
CA THR A 53 -5.68 12.08 8.17
C THR A 53 -5.72 13.48 8.80
N ASP A 54 -4.68 14.29 8.53
CA ASP A 54 -4.57 15.67 9.03
C ASP A 54 -5.55 16.64 8.33
N SER A 55 -5.97 16.31 7.11
CA SER A 55 -6.83 17.17 6.27
C SER A 55 -8.34 16.93 6.46
N LYS A 56 -8.77 16.06 7.39
CA LYS A 56 -10.19 15.91 7.71
C LYS A 56 -10.60 17.01 8.71
N PRO A 57 -11.32 18.06 8.29
CA PRO A 57 -11.97 18.92 9.27
C PRO A 57 -12.96 18.06 10.05
N GLU A 58 -12.88 18.17 11.37
CA GLU A 58 -13.89 17.64 12.29
C GLU A 58 -15.28 18.18 11.89
N VAL A 59 -16.04 17.41 11.12
CA VAL A 59 -17.45 17.70 10.88
C VAL A 59 -18.19 17.33 12.16
N GLY A 60 -18.22 18.27 13.11
CA GLY A 60 -18.83 18.08 14.43
C GLY A 60 -18.92 19.33 15.30
N SER A 61 -18.88 20.55 14.73
CA SER A 61 -18.96 21.80 15.50
C SER A 61 -20.20 22.66 15.22
N TYR A 62 -21.32 22.07 14.77
CA TYR A 62 -22.59 22.79 14.60
C TYR A 62 -23.80 22.02 15.14
N ARG A 63 -23.84 21.82 16.46
CA ARG A 63 -25.08 21.87 17.24
C ARG A 63 -24.87 22.96 18.30
N GLY A 64 -24.98 24.25 17.98
CA GLY A 64 -26.27 24.85 17.66
C GLY A 64 -27.20 24.59 18.85
N LEU A 65 -26.92 25.18 20.02
CA LEU A 65 -27.46 26.49 20.38
C LEU A 65 -28.98 26.50 20.20
N PHE A 66 -29.69 25.73 21.02
CA PHE A 66 -31.07 26.06 21.38
C PHE A 66 -31.05 26.50 22.83
N LEU A 67 -31.52 27.74 23.00
CA LEU A 67 -32.00 28.33 24.23
C LEU A 67 -32.87 27.36 25.04
#